data_AF-A0A7K0IWX6-F1
#
_entry.id   AF-A0A7K0IWX6-F1
#
_cell.length_a   1.000
_cell.length_b   1.000
_cell.length_c   1.000
_cell.angle_alpha   90.00
_cell.angle_beta   90.00
_cell.angle_gamma   90.00
#
_symmetry.space_group_name_H-M   'P 1'
#
loop_
_entity.id
_entity.type
_entity.pdbx_description
1 polymer ?
#
loop_
_entity_poly.entity_id
_entity_poly.type
_entity_poly.pdbx_seq_one_letter_code
_entity_poly.pdbx_strand_id
1 'polypeptide(L)'
;MPSQPRKQININMLIPFLIIALVFGIMIWQKYRDSREVPVAPQMQPIVGKRTVVLFFVADGTRLEREARELEHCENTDACINDVLNELLNGPVGEFDEPLPEGTVVKSVRVDKDLATIDLNDTFAKAMLSGSSAEMLAVYSIVNTVSANFPQIARVKLTVEGADASKLRHLDLSEALLPDYTLTEPPRPESNDAPPSKPTKKHKGKP
;
A
#
# COMPACT_ATOMS: atom_id res chain seq x y z
N MET A 1 68.52 2.75 -68.42
CA MET A 1 67.82 2.49 -67.13
C MET A 1 67.11 3.77 -66.73
N PRO A 2 65.77 3.82 -66.61
CA PRO A 2 65.05 5.08 -66.44
C PRO A 2 65.02 5.51 -64.96
N SER A 3 65.21 6.81 -64.75
CA SER A 3 65.17 7.53 -63.47
C SER A 3 63.72 7.82 -63.04
N GLN A 4 63.36 7.43 -61.81
CA GLN A 4 62.08 7.82 -61.20
C GLN A 4 62.17 9.23 -60.56
N PRO A 5 61.18 10.12 -60.76
CA PRO A 5 61.13 11.39 -60.06
C PRO A 5 60.52 11.21 -58.65
N ARG A 6 61.24 11.63 -57.61
CA ARG A 6 60.71 11.75 -56.24
C ARG A 6 59.72 12.92 -56.20
N LYS A 7 58.43 12.62 -55.96
CA LYS A 7 57.39 13.63 -55.74
C LYS A 7 57.63 14.31 -54.38
N GLN A 8 58.24 15.49 -54.39
CA GLN A 8 58.34 16.35 -53.21
C GLN A 8 56.92 16.81 -52.84
N ILE A 9 56.44 16.41 -51.66
CA ILE A 9 55.18 16.91 -51.13
C ILE A 9 55.47 18.31 -50.59
N ASN A 10 54.87 19.33 -51.21
CA ASN A 10 55.07 20.72 -50.82
C ASN A 10 54.56 20.93 -49.39
N ILE A 11 55.49 21.18 -48.45
CA ILE A 11 55.19 21.42 -47.03
C ILE A 11 54.12 22.51 -46.85
N ASN A 12 54.05 23.49 -47.75
CA ASN A 12 53.00 24.51 -47.79
C ASN A 12 51.57 23.97 -47.93
N MET A 13 51.35 22.79 -48.52
CA MET A 13 50.02 22.17 -48.60
C MET A 13 49.64 21.38 -47.33
N LEU A 14 50.61 20.97 -46.51
CA LEU A 14 50.37 20.24 -45.27
C LEU A 14 50.00 21.17 -44.11
N ILE A 15 50.50 22.41 -44.12
CA ILE A 15 50.22 23.43 -43.10
C ILE A 15 48.71 23.70 -42.93
N PRO A 16 47.91 23.97 -43.96
CA PRO A 16 46.48 24.22 -43.78
C PRO A 16 45.73 22.98 -43.26
N PHE A 17 46.15 21.78 -43.65
CA PHE A 17 45.55 20.53 -43.17
C PHE A 17 45.84 20.29 -41.68
N LEU A 18 47.06 20.61 -41.23
CA LEU A 18 47.43 20.58 -39.82
C LEU A 18 46.64 21.59 -38.97
N ILE A 19 46.43 22.81 -39.49
CA ILE A 19 45.62 23.83 -38.81
C ILE A 19 44.16 23.36 -38.68
N ILE A 20 43.58 22.81 -39.75
CA ILE A 20 42.21 22.28 -39.72
C ILE A 20 42.11 21.12 -38.71
N ALA A 21 43.05 20.17 -38.72
CA ALA A 21 43.06 19.06 -37.79
C ALA A 21 43.17 19.52 -36.32
N LEU A 22 43.95 20.58 -36.06
CA LEU A 22 44.11 21.15 -34.72
C LEU A 22 42.81 21.86 -34.25
N VAL A 23 42.14 22.60 -35.13
CA VAL A 23 40.85 23.23 -34.83
C VAL A 23 39.77 22.18 -34.57
N PHE A 24 39.68 21.15 -35.41
CA PHE A 24 38.75 20.03 -35.20
C PHE A 24 39.06 19.26 -33.92
N GLY A 25 40.34 19.04 -33.62
CA GLY A 25 40.77 18.40 -32.38
C GLY A 25 40.35 19.18 -31.13
N ILE A 26 40.53 20.51 -31.15
CA ILE A 26 40.08 21.38 -30.05
C ILE A 26 38.55 21.39 -29.94
N MET A 27 37.82 21.47 -31.06
CA MET A 27 36.36 21.49 -31.06
C MET A 27 35.76 20.17 -30.54
N ILE A 28 36.35 19.04 -30.91
CA ILE A 28 35.98 17.72 -30.38
C ILE A 28 36.33 17.62 -28.89
N TRP A 29 37.49 18.12 -28.47
CA TRP A 29 37.90 18.10 -27.06
C TRP A 29 37.03 19.00 -26.18
N GLN A 30 36.61 20.17 -26.66
CA GLN A 30 35.65 21.05 -25.99
C GLN A 30 34.30 20.36 -25.82
N LYS A 31 33.77 19.77 -26.90
CA LYS A 31 32.51 19.01 -26.86
C LYS A 31 32.59 17.80 -25.91
N TYR A 32 33.76 17.18 -25.82
CA TYR A 32 34.02 16.06 -24.92
C TYR A 32 34.16 16.51 -23.45
N ARG A 33 34.57 17.75 -23.19
CA ARG A 33 34.64 18.34 -21.85
C ARG A 33 33.24 18.67 -21.31
N ASP A 34 32.38 19.27 -22.14
CA ASP A 34 30.98 19.55 -21.78
C ASP A 34 30.18 18.26 -21.53
N SER A 35 30.46 17.20 -22.29
CA SER A 35 29.78 15.90 -22.13
C SER A 35 30.27 15.06 -20.93
N ARG A 36 31.29 15.54 -20.20
CA ARG A 36 31.81 14.90 -18.97
C ARG A 36 31.28 15.53 -17.69
N GLU A 37 30.59 16.67 -17.78
CA GLU A 37 29.70 17.08 -16.70
C GLU A 37 28.47 16.19 -16.80
N VAL A 38 28.52 15.06 -16.08
CA VAL A 38 27.33 14.26 -15.79
C VAL A 38 26.32 15.25 -15.23
N PRO A 39 25.14 15.47 -15.86
CA PRO A 39 24.12 16.27 -15.23
C PRO A 39 23.92 15.63 -13.88
N VAL A 40 24.13 16.40 -12.81
CA VAL A 40 23.74 15.97 -11.46
C VAL A 40 22.28 15.64 -11.62
N ALA A 41 21.95 14.35 -11.76
CA ALA A 41 20.59 13.88 -11.70
C ALA A 41 20.06 14.55 -10.43
N PRO A 42 18.97 15.33 -10.50
CA PRO A 42 18.46 15.99 -9.32
C PRO A 42 18.45 14.93 -8.23
N GLN A 43 19.29 15.14 -7.22
CA GLN A 43 19.37 14.23 -6.11
C GLN A 43 17.97 14.32 -5.54
N MET A 44 17.14 13.31 -5.82
CA MET A 44 15.89 13.12 -5.13
C MET A 44 16.36 12.93 -3.70
N GLN A 45 16.40 14.02 -2.95
CA GLN A 45 16.66 13.96 -1.53
C GLN A 45 15.67 12.91 -1.05
N PRO A 46 16.10 11.80 -0.42
CA PRO A 46 15.14 10.92 0.19
C PRO A 46 14.26 11.82 1.02
N ILE A 47 12.96 11.88 0.73
CA ILE A 47 12.02 12.62 1.56
C ILE A 47 12.01 11.83 2.87
N VAL A 48 12.94 12.22 3.76
CA VAL A 48 12.97 11.79 5.14
C VAL A 48 11.65 12.34 5.70
N GLY A 49 10.65 11.47 5.81
CA GLY A 49 9.40 11.90 6.43
C GLY A 49 8.13 11.22 5.95
N LYS A 50 8.06 10.53 4.81
CA LYS A 50 6.79 9.92 4.36
C LYS A 50 6.82 8.40 4.43
N ARG A 51 5.70 7.81 4.84
CA ARG A 51 5.45 6.36 4.87
C ARG A 51 4.17 6.04 4.11
N THR A 52 4.21 4.98 3.31
CA THR A 52 3.00 4.44 2.69
C THR A 52 2.33 3.47 3.65
N VAL A 53 1.03 3.66 3.86
CA VAL A 53 0.19 2.83 4.71
C VAL A 53 -0.96 2.24 3.89
N VAL A 54 -1.53 1.14 4.36
CA VAL A 54 -2.67 0.46 3.74
C VAL A 54 -3.89 0.58 4.65
N LEU A 55 -4.95 1.19 4.16
CA LEU A 55 -6.24 1.34 4.81
C LEU A 55 -7.23 0.33 4.22
N PHE A 56 -8.17 -0.14 5.02
CA PHE A 56 -9.17 -1.12 4.58
C PHE A 56 -10.56 -0.49 4.60
N PHE A 57 -11.13 -0.26 3.43
CA PHE A 57 -12.47 0.32 3.26
C PHE A 57 -13.46 -0.73 2.77
N VAL A 58 -14.76 -0.44 2.82
CA VAL A 58 -15.79 -1.39 2.38
C VAL A 58 -15.96 -1.28 0.88
N ALA A 59 -15.88 -2.41 0.18
CA ALA A 59 -16.27 -2.51 -1.23
C ALA A 59 -17.59 -3.29 -1.32
N ASP A 60 -18.51 -2.77 -2.15
CA ASP A 60 -19.82 -3.35 -2.49
C ASP A 60 -20.68 -3.84 -1.31
N GLY A 61 -20.41 -3.34 -0.11
CA GLY A 61 -21.09 -3.72 1.14
C GLY A 61 -20.78 -5.13 1.65
N THR A 62 -19.91 -5.90 0.99
CA THR A 62 -19.69 -7.32 1.35
C THR A 62 -18.27 -7.67 1.73
N ARG A 63 -17.28 -6.89 1.33
CA ARG A 63 -15.85 -7.16 1.60
C ARG A 63 -15.08 -5.89 1.93
N LEU A 64 -13.84 -6.09 2.39
CA LEU A 64 -12.86 -5.03 2.57
C LEU A 64 -11.91 -4.97 1.37
N GLU A 65 -11.60 -3.76 0.92
CA GLU A 65 -10.63 -3.51 -0.14
C GLU A 65 -9.52 -2.60 0.39
N ARG A 66 -8.31 -2.77 -0.14
CA ARG A 66 -7.11 -2.06 0.32
C ARG A 66 -6.96 -0.75 -0.46
N GLU A 67 -6.76 0.34 0.26
CA GLU A 67 -6.40 1.65 -0.31
C GLU A 67 -5.07 2.12 0.29
N ALA A 68 -4.13 2.54 -0.54
CA ALA A 68 -2.84 3.04 -0.08
C ALA A 68 -2.89 4.55 0.19
N ARG A 69 -2.24 4.99 1.27
CA ARG A 69 -2.11 6.42 1.62
C ARG A 69 -0.68 6.76 1.99
N GLU A 70 -0.23 7.97 1.67
CA GLU A 70 1.02 8.51 2.19
C GLU A 70 0.74 9.31 3.45
N LEU A 71 1.41 8.96 4.54
CA LEU A 71 1.38 9.69 5.80
C LEU A 71 2.78 10.20 6.15
N GLU A 72 2.82 11.26 6.95
CA GLU A 72 4.07 11.75 7.52
C GLU A 72 4.63 10.77 8.57
N HIS A 73 5.88 11.01 8.95
CA HIS A 73 6.61 10.25 9.93
C HIS A 73 6.10 10.61 11.33
N CYS A 74 6.10 9.62 12.20
CA CYS A 74 5.54 9.64 13.52
C CYS A 74 6.58 9.12 14.51
N GLU A 75 6.56 9.61 15.74
CA GLU A 75 7.66 9.42 16.69
C GLU A 75 7.75 8.01 17.26
N ASN A 76 6.61 7.37 17.50
CA ASN A 76 6.51 6.05 18.11
C ASN A 76 5.30 5.27 17.57
N THR A 77 5.23 3.96 17.87
CA THR A 77 4.20 3.08 17.31
C THR A 77 2.77 3.53 17.66
N ASP A 78 2.53 3.97 18.89
CA ASP A 78 1.22 4.43 19.36
C ASP A 78 0.73 5.65 18.55
N ALA A 79 1.61 6.65 18.39
CA ALA A 79 1.35 7.82 17.55
C ALA A 79 1.13 7.42 16.08
N CYS A 80 1.96 6.51 15.56
CA CYS A 80 1.84 6.04 14.19
C CYS A 80 0.51 5.32 13.93
N ILE A 81 0.05 4.49 14.85
CA ILE A 81 -1.24 3.80 14.77
C ILE A 81 -2.37 4.84 14.82
N ASN A 82 -2.29 5.80 15.74
CA ASN A 82 -3.27 6.88 15.85
C ASN A 82 -3.41 7.66 14.53
N ASP A 83 -2.30 8.05 13.90
CA ASP A 83 -2.32 8.76 12.61
C ASP A 83 -2.96 7.91 11.50
N VAL A 84 -2.64 6.61 11.45
CA VAL A 84 -3.22 5.68 10.47
C VAL A 84 -4.73 5.54 10.66
N LEU A 85 -5.20 5.43 11.90
CA LEU A 85 -6.62 5.29 12.20
C LEU A 85 -7.39 6.58 11.97
N ASN A 86 -6.80 7.74 12.25
CA ASN A 86 -7.40 9.02 11.90
C ASN A 86 -7.54 9.17 10.38
N GLU A 87 -6.56 8.66 9.62
CA GLU A 87 -6.68 8.65 8.17
C GLU A 87 -7.73 7.66 7.66
N LEU A 88 -7.91 6.50 8.32
CA LEU A 88 -9.04 5.61 8.05
C LEU A 88 -10.38 6.29 8.32
N LEU A 89 -10.48 7.07 9.41
CA LEU A 89 -11.67 7.84 9.76
C LEU A 89 -11.94 9.02 8.82
N ASN A 90 -10.94 9.53 8.11
CA ASN A 90 -11.11 10.54 7.06
C ASN A 90 -11.80 9.98 5.81
N GLY A 91 -11.97 8.66 5.72
CA GLY A 91 -12.69 8.00 4.64
C GLY A 91 -11.83 7.70 3.39
N PRO A 92 -12.41 6.95 2.45
CA PRO A 92 -11.76 6.59 1.20
C PRO A 92 -11.65 7.79 0.26
N VAL A 93 -10.63 7.79 -0.59
CA VAL A 93 -10.53 8.77 -1.70
C VAL A 93 -11.18 8.24 -2.98
N GLY A 94 -11.26 6.91 -3.13
CA GLY A 94 -11.92 6.24 -4.24
C GLY A 94 -13.42 6.00 -4.05
N GLU A 95 -13.92 4.98 -4.74
CA GLU A 95 -15.34 4.60 -4.79
C GLU A 95 -15.76 3.65 -3.66
N PHE A 96 -14.96 3.51 -2.60
CA PHE A 96 -15.27 2.64 -1.48
C PHE A 96 -16.20 3.32 -0.49
N ASP A 97 -16.89 2.51 0.32
CA ASP A 97 -17.77 2.99 1.38
C ASP A 97 -16.99 3.12 2.70
N GLU A 98 -17.41 4.09 3.51
CA GLU A 98 -16.90 4.29 4.86
C GLU A 98 -17.29 3.11 5.78
N PRO A 99 -16.33 2.47 6.46
CA PRO A 99 -16.59 1.36 7.36
C PRO A 99 -17.16 1.79 8.71
N LEU A 100 -16.94 3.05 9.12
CA LEU A 100 -17.16 3.53 10.47
C LEU A 100 -18.22 4.65 10.47
N PRO A 101 -19.06 4.77 11.52
CA PRO A 101 -20.02 5.85 11.61
C PRO A 101 -19.37 7.23 11.65
N GLU A 102 -20.00 8.21 11.01
CA GLU A 102 -19.60 9.62 11.09
C GLU A 102 -19.52 10.06 12.56
N GLY A 103 -18.46 10.81 12.91
CA GLY A 103 -18.22 11.27 14.27
C GLY A 103 -17.59 10.22 15.19
N THR A 104 -17.17 9.07 14.67
CA THR A 104 -16.27 8.16 15.39
C THR A 104 -14.92 8.84 15.63
N VAL A 105 -14.37 8.72 16.84
CA VAL A 105 -13.08 9.31 17.23
C VAL A 105 -12.22 8.28 17.94
N VAL A 106 -10.94 8.20 17.57
CA VAL A 106 -9.91 7.48 18.35
C VAL A 106 -9.53 8.34 19.55
N LYS A 107 -9.93 7.91 20.75
CA LYS A 107 -9.64 8.60 22.01
C LYS A 107 -8.25 8.32 22.52
N SER A 108 -7.78 7.08 22.37
CA SER A 108 -6.41 6.70 22.72
C SER A 108 -5.97 5.44 22.00
N VAL A 109 -4.66 5.34 21.82
CA VAL A 109 -3.98 4.13 21.38
C VAL A 109 -2.91 3.79 22.42
N ARG A 110 -2.82 2.53 22.80
CA ARG A 110 -1.77 2.01 23.68
C ARG A 110 -1.23 0.70 23.13
N VAL A 111 0.08 0.61 22.98
CA VAL A 111 0.74 -0.64 22.58
C VAL A 111 1.41 -1.29 23.79
N ASP A 112 1.11 -2.57 24.02
CA ASP A 112 1.86 -3.45 24.93
C ASP A 112 2.27 -4.72 24.19
N LYS A 113 3.58 -4.86 23.92
CA LYS A 113 4.18 -5.96 23.15
C LYS A 113 3.52 -6.13 21.78
N ASP A 114 2.66 -7.13 21.65
CA ASP A 114 1.98 -7.56 20.43
C ASP A 114 0.52 -7.12 20.35
N LEU A 115 0.03 -6.41 21.39
CA LEU A 115 -1.34 -5.96 21.53
C LEU A 115 -1.44 -4.45 21.39
N ALA A 116 -2.24 -4.00 20.42
CA ALA A 116 -2.69 -2.61 20.35
C ALA A 116 -4.08 -2.49 20.98
N THR A 117 -4.24 -1.65 21.99
CA THR A 117 -5.55 -1.29 22.55
C THR A 117 -5.98 0.07 22.01
N ILE A 118 -7.16 0.13 21.41
CA ILE A 118 -7.73 1.32 20.77
C ILE A 118 -9.01 1.66 21.50
N ASP A 119 -9.06 2.84 22.10
CA ASP A 119 -10.27 3.39 22.71
C ASP A 119 -10.98 4.30 21.72
N LEU A 120 -12.27 4.02 21.49
CA LEU A 120 -13.15 4.76 20.60
C LEU A 120 -14.20 5.50 21.43
N ASN A 121 -14.75 6.57 20.89
CA ASN A 121 -15.89 7.24 21.50
C ASN A 121 -17.18 6.42 21.38
N ASP A 122 -18.19 6.77 22.18
CA ASP A 122 -19.48 6.09 22.20
C ASP A 122 -20.24 6.10 20.86
N THR A 123 -19.98 7.09 19.99
CA THR A 123 -20.54 7.17 18.63
C THR A 123 -20.26 5.90 17.83
N PHE A 124 -19.06 5.32 17.95
CA PHE A 124 -18.71 4.07 17.27
C PHE A 124 -19.75 2.99 17.53
N ALA A 125 -20.17 2.79 18.78
CA ALA A 125 -21.14 1.75 19.12
C ALA A 125 -22.60 2.19 18.86
N LYS A 126 -22.94 3.44 19.13
CA LYS A 126 -24.33 3.94 19.08
C LYS A 126 -24.83 4.20 17.67
N ALA A 127 -23.96 4.70 16.79
CA ALA A 127 -24.29 5.04 15.41
C ALA A 127 -23.92 3.93 14.42
N MET A 128 -23.43 2.78 14.92
CA MET A 128 -23.05 1.65 14.08
C MET A 128 -24.21 1.19 13.20
N LEU A 129 -23.92 0.98 11.92
CA LEU A 129 -24.87 0.40 10.98
C LEU A 129 -25.36 -0.93 11.52
N SER A 130 -26.67 -1.13 11.47
CA SER A 130 -27.30 -2.33 11.99
C SER A 130 -27.01 -3.52 11.07
N GLY A 131 -26.62 -4.65 11.65
CA GLY A 131 -26.44 -5.91 10.94
C GLY A 131 -25.07 -6.54 11.18
N SER A 132 -25.04 -7.86 11.30
CA SER A 132 -23.81 -8.59 11.64
C SER A 132 -22.67 -8.35 10.65
N SER A 133 -22.96 -8.26 9.35
CA SER A 133 -21.92 -8.04 8.34
C SER A 133 -21.35 -6.63 8.41
N ALA A 134 -22.19 -5.61 8.61
CA ALA A 134 -21.73 -4.23 8.73
C ALA A 134 -20.84 -4.03 9.96
N GLU A 135 -21.26 -4.56 11.12
CA GLU A 135 -20.44 -4.52 12.35
C GLU A 135 -19.11 -5.25 12.17
N MET A 136 -19.11 -6.40 11.49
CA MET A 136 -17.90 -7.17 11.21
C MET A 136 -16.94 -6.39 10.30
N LEU A 137 -17.42 -5.85 9.19
CA LEU A 137 -16.61 -5.06 8.25
C LEU A 137 -16.03 -3.81 8.93
N ALA A 138 -16.82 -3.11 9.74
CA ALA A 138 -16.37 -1.94 10.50
C ALA A 138 -15.21 -2.29 11.45
N VAL A 139 -15.36 -3.37 12.21
CA VAL A 139 -14.36 -3.81 13.19
C VAL A 139 -13.10 -4.30 12.50
N TYR A 140 -13.22 -5.14 11.47
CA TYR A 140 -12.06 -5.66 10.75
C TYR A 140 -11.40 -4.63 9.85
N SER A 141 -12.10 -3.56 9.45
CA SER A 141 -11.47 -2.39 8.83
C SER A 141 -10.39 -1.80 9.76
N ILE A 142 -10.69 -1.62 11.05
CA ILE A 142 -9.72 -1.15 12.05
C ILE A 142 -8.64 -2.20 12.28
N VAL A 143 -9.03 -3.44 12.61
CA VAL A 143 -8.08 -4.51 13.00
C VAL A 143 -7.10 -4.82 11.87
N ASN A 144 -7.57 -4.95 10.64
CA ASN A 144 -6.73 -5.25 9.48
C ASN A 144 -5.85 -4.06 9.10
N THR A 145 -6.38 -2.82 9.18
CA THR A 145 -5.58 -1.61 8.96
C THR A 145 -4.39 -1.55 9.94
N VAL A 146 -4.62 -1.78 11.23
CA VAL A 146 -3.51 -1.77 12.20
C VAL A 146 -2.53 -2.92 11.94
N SER A 147 -3.03 -4.15 11.83
CA SER A 147 -2.16 -5.32 11.73
C SER A 147 -1.35 -5.35 10.43
N ALA A 148 -1.88 -4.81 9.32
CA ALA A 148 -1.17 -4.75 8.04
C ALA A 148 -0.03 -3.73 8.02
N ASN A 149 -0.15 -2.64 8.79
CA ASN A 149 0.84 -1.56 8.83
C ASN A 149 1.88 -1.73 9.94
N PHE A 150 1.57 -2.52 10.98
CA PHE A 150 2.42 -2.70 12.15
C PHE A 150 2.66 -4.19 12.41
N PRO A 151 3.63 -4.84 11.72
CA PRO A 151 3.85 -6.30 11.82
C PRO A 151 4.18 -6.81 13.23
N GLN A 152 4.62 -5.93 14.13
CA GLN A 152 4.84 -6.25 15.54
C GLN A 152 3.52 -6.42 16.33
N ILE A 153 2.41 -5.91 15.81
CA ILE A 153 1.08 -6.01 16.42
C ILE A 153 0.37 -7.23 15.86
N ALA A 154 0.25 -8.27 16.67
CA ALA A 154 -0.42 -9.51 16.28
C ALA A 154 -1.94 -9.44 16.46
N ARG A 155 -2.41 -8.60 17.40
CA ARG A 155 -3.80 -8.54 17.82
C ARG A 155 -4.21 -7.13 18.27
N VAL A 156 -5.49 -6.82 18.10
CA VAL A 156 -6.06 -5.50 18.39
C VAL A 156 -7.23 -5.65 19.36
N LYS A 157 -7.21 -4.90 20.45
CA LYS A 157 -8.30 -4.78 21.41
C LYS A 157 -9.04 -3.47 21.16
N LEU A 158 -10.35 -3.55 20.93
CA LEU A 158 -11.21 -2.38 20.82
C LEU A 158 -11.95 -2.15 22.14
N THR A 159 -11.99 -0.89 22.56
CA THR A 159 -12.74 -0.43 23.74
C THR A 159 -13.56 0.79 23.36
N VAL A 160 -14.65 1.03 24.09
CA VAL A 160 -15.53 2.17 23.88
C VAL A 160 -15.69 2.91 25.20
N GLU A 161 -15.34 4.19 25.22
CA GLU A 161 -15.32 5.02 26.43
C GLU A 161 -14.51 4.40 27.58
N GLY A 162 -13.40 3.74 27.26
CA GLY A 162 -12.52 3.06 28.22
C GLY A 162 -13.10 1.77 28.81
N ALA A 163 -14.24 1.27 28.32
CA ALA A 163 -14.82 0.02 28.79
C ALA A 163 -14.11 -1.19 28.15
N ASP A 164 -13.47 -2.03 28.98
CA ASP A 164 -12.77 -3.22 28.50
C ASP A 164 -13.70 -4.30 27.93
N ALA A 165 -14.96 -4.35 28.36
CA ALA A 165 -15.94 -5.35 27.92
C ALA A 165 -17.00 -4.76 26.96
N SER A 166 -16.56 -3.94 26.00
CA SER A 166 -17.45 -3.38 24.98
C SER A 166 -18.07 -4.47 24.10
N LYS A 167 -19.31 -4.24 23.66
CA LYS A 167 -20.03 -5.08 22.70
C LYS A 167 -20.77 -4.19 21.72
N LEU A 168 -20.81 -4.64 20.47
CA LEU A 168 -21.78 -4.18 19.49
C LEU A 168 -23.04 -5.07 19.57
N ARG A 169 -24.00 -4.87 18.68
CA ARG A 169 -25.30 -5.58 18.78
C ARG A 169 -25.18 -7.04 18.41
N HIS A 170 -24.28 -7.37 17.48
CA HIS A 170 -24.03 -8.71 16.96
C HIS A 170 -22.60 -9.19 17.24
N LEU A 171 -21.66 -8.28 17.53
CA LEU A 171 -20.26 -8.62 17.76
C LEU A 171 -19.80 -8.32 19.19
N ASP A 172 -19.12 -9.30 19.79
CA ASP A 172 -18.48 -9.17 21.10
C ASP A 172 -17.06 -8.62 20.92
N LEU A 173 -16.75 -7.50 21.59
CA LEU A 173 -15.43 -6.87 21.56
C LEU A 173 -14.67 -7.08 22.87
N SER A 174 -15.14 -7.96 23.77
CA SER A 174 -14.50 -8.22 25.08
C SER A 174 -13.14 -8.89 25.00
N GLU A 175 -12.79 -9.52 23.88
CA GLU A 175 -11.47 -10.12 23.65
C GLU A 175 -10.67 -9.33 22.60
N ALA A 176 -9.37 -9.56 22.55
CA ALA A 176 -8.52 -9.04 21.48
C ALA A 176 -8.76 -9.84 20.19
N LEU A 177 -8.82 -9.13 19.07
CA LEU A 177 -9.11 -9.68 17.75
C LEU A 177 -7.82 -9.84 16.94
N LEU A 178 -7.70 -10.98 16.25
CA LEU A 178 -6.66 -11.20 15.24
C LEU A 178 -7.14 -10.64 13.91
N PRO A 179 -6.24 -10.22 12.99
CA PRO A 179 -6.65 -9.82 11.66
C PRO A 179 -7.30 -10.97 10.89
N ASP A 180 -8.31 -10.64 10.11
CA ASP A 180 -8.98 -11.56 9.18
C ASP A 180 -8.96 -10.98 7.76
N TYR A 181 -7.98 -11.42 6.98
CA TYR A 181 -7.83 -11.01 5.59
C TYR A 181 -8.72 -11.81 4.62
N THR A 182 -9.45 -12.83 5.07
CA THR A 182 -10.42 -13.53 4.21
C THR A 182 -11.57 -12.61 3.80
N LEU A 183 -11.83 -11.58 4.61
CA LEU A 183 -12.74 -10.49 4.30
C LEU A 183 -12.27 -9.59 3.14
N THR A 184 -11.08 -9.81 2.57
CA THR A 184 -10.63 -9.12 1.34
C THR A 184 -10.82 -9.94 0.07
N GLU A 185 -11.27 -11.18 0.18
CA GLU A 185 -11.51 -12.03 -0.98
C GLU A 185 -12.87 -11.67 -1.60
N PRO A 186 -12.98 -11.60 -2.94
CA PRO A 186 -14.28 -11.52 -3.59
C PRO A 186 -15.09 -12.79 -3.28
N PRO A 187 -16.44 -12.71 -3.28
CA PRO A 187 -17.28 -13.89 -3.09
C PRO A 187 -16.87 -14.96 -4.11
N ARG A 188 -16.45 -16.13 -3.63
CA ARG A 188 -16.19 -17.25 -4.53
C ARG A 188 -17.48 -17.52 -5.31
N PRO A 189 -17.46 -17.58 -6.65
CA PRO A 189 -18.63 -17.99 -7.41
C PRO A 189 -19.04 -19.36 -6.86
N GLU A 190 -20.30 -19.50 -6.45
CA GLU A 190 -20.85 -20.78 -6.01
C GLU A 190 -20.54 -21.81 -7.08
N SER A 191 -19.64 -22.75 -6.78
CA SER A 191 -19.35 -23.85 -7.67
C SER A 191 -20.63 -24.69 -7.77
N ASN A 192 -21.34 -24.60 -8.89
CA ASN A 192 -22.40 -25.52 -9.26
C ASN A 192 -21.90 -26.97 -9.50
N ASP A 193 -20.68 -27.29 -9.05
CA ASP A 193 -20.09 -28.64 -9.04
C ASP A 193 -20.60 -29.48 -7.86
N ALA A 194 -21.92 -29.48 -7.64
CA ALA A 194 -22.53 -30.65 -7.06
C ALA A 194 -22.33 -31.80 -8.07
N PRO A 195 -21.62 -32.89 -7.73
CA PRO A 195 -21.54 -34.03 -8.62
C PRO A 195 -22.96 -34.50 -8.96
N PRO A 196 -23.28 -34.85 -10.21
CA PRO A 196 -24.61 -35.35 -10.54
C PRO A 196 -24.90 -36.55 -9.63
N SER A 197 -25.93 -36.41 -8.81
CA SER A 197 -26.45 -37.50 -7.98
C SER A 197 -26.72 -38.68 -8.90
N LYS A 198 -25.92 -39.75 -8.78
CA LYS A 198 -26.10 -40.98 -9.56
C LYS A 198 -27.55 -41.46 -9.36
N PRO A 199 -28.26 -41.86 -10.44
CA PRO A 199 -29.60 -42.40 -10.30
C PRO A 199 -29.54 -43.70 -9.50
N THR A 200 -30.23 -43.72 -8.36
CA THR A 200 -30.39 -44.90 -7.50
C THR A 200 -31.06 -46.01 -8.32
N LYS A 201 -30.32 -47.08 -8.64
CA LYS A 201 -30.90 -48.30 -9.21
C LYS A 201 -31.95 -48.85 -8.23
N LYS A 202 -33.22 -48.76 -8.60
CA LYS A 202 -34.34 -49.42 -7.93
C LYS A 202 -34.09 -50.93 -8.01
N HIS A 203 -33.70 -51.55 -6.88
CA HIS A 203 -33.57 -53.00 -6.81
C HIS A 203 -34.98 -53.60 -6.76
N LYS A 204 -35.27 -54.43 -7.76
CA LYS A 204 -36.55 -55.11 -7.96
C LYS A 204 -36.61 -56.30 -7.00
N GLY A 205 -37.15 -56.08 -5.80
CA GLY A 205 -37.53 -57.15 -4.89
C GLY A 205 -38.93 -57.64 -5.26
N LYS A 206 -39.02 -58.88 -5.73
CA LYS A 206 -40.27 -59.61 -5.99
C LYS A 206 -40.33 -60.79 -5.01
N PRO A 207 -41.48 -61.11 -4.40
CA PRO A 207 -41.77 -62.49 -4.01
C PRO A 207 -42.28 -63.30 -5.23
#